data_AF-A0A5N8XVK9-F1
#
_entry.id   AF-A0A5N8XVK9-F1
#
_cell.length_a   1.000
_cell.length_b   1.000
_cell.length_c   1.000
_cell.angle_alpha   90.00
_cell.angle_beta   90.00
_cell.angle_gamma   90.00
#
_symmetry.space_group_name_H-M   'P 1'
#
loop_
_entity.id
_entity.type
_entity.pdbx_description
1 polymer ?
#
loop_
_entity_poly.entity_id
_entity_poly.type
_entity_poly.pdbx_seq_one_letter_code
_entity_poly.pdbx_strand_id
1 'polypeptide(L)'
;MGRRAAAHLTDEAAPDRRTRTPRAVVTAACATALLTGAAVLTAPANAVPEPAPATEPAAAAAPREAVAACGDGSYQAEAVLNGSTWTARRGSSTVYTGGDMRAAMQAAVNSLTSGRTSKERVVVRGSGSIAAGSRVSLPSYTVLDVCGTINVTGSGSGDQAPVYARGARDIEVQHLNLTGTPLYGVFMRNVQNVVLGQIDMRLSRGLGVRIDNRGDTSQWTRNVRIDNVYVSGASSHAVETYGVDGLTIGTVTARNVGESGLLLNQTINATVTKVDADGAGAGTGYAAFRMANRNGRVGSGYPTNIRVGEVIAKGGGRGVFCVSESGGAAIDRVTLSNTGNNAILIENCYNVNIAAQSGSVSGGGEIRLAARSEFPNNRDITVQNLTVTNSAIRESPCGENTTFRNNRLVNSREDIC
;
A
#
# COMPACT_ATOMS: atom_id res chain seq x y z
N MET A 1 14.28 15.39 -51.98
CA MET A 1 14.52 16.81 -52.32
C MET A 1 13.26 17.59 -52.01
N GLY A 2 13.33 18.54 -51.07
CA GLY A 2 12.18 19.30 -50.57
C GLY A 2 12.51 19.98 -49.25
N ARG A 3 13.28 21.08 -49.32
CA ARG A 3 13.59 21.98 -48.20
C ARG A 3 12.67 23.20 -48.28
N ARG A 4 12.08 23.62 -47.15
CA ARG A 4 11.73 25.00 -46.73
C ARG A 4 11.41 24.93 -45.22
N ALA A 5 12.31 25.40 -44.36
CA ALA A 5 12.31 26.73 -43.72
C ALA A 5 11.09 26.93 -42.80
N ALA A 6 11.21 26.70 -41.48
CA ALA A 6 11.70 27.62 -40.45
C ALA A 6 10.73 28.77 -40.10
N ALA A 7 10.18 28.74 -38.88
CA ALA A 7 9.73 29.93 -38.17
C ALA A 7 9.98 29.75 -36.67
N HIS A 8 10.86 30.62 -36.19
CA HIS A 8 11.33 30.84 -34.84
C HIS A 8 10.42 31.93 -34.25
N LEU A 9 9.85 31.73 -33.06
CA LEU A 9 9.29 32.80 -32.25
C LEU A 9 9.72 32.58 -30.80
N THR A 10 10.61 33.47 -30.36
CA THR A 10 11.04 33.75 -29.00
C THR A 10 10.13 34.80 -28.36
N ASP A 11 10.37 35.04 -27.07
CA ASP A 11 9.91 36.16 -26.21
C ASP A 11 8.47 36.11 -25.71
N GLU A 12 8.13 36.62 -24.53
CA GLU A 12 8.79 36.94 -23.25
C GLU A 12 7.62 37.19 -22.29
N ALA A 13 7.87 37.12 -20.98
CA ALA A 13 7.34 38.01 -19.93
C ALA A 13 6.78 37.29 -18.70
N ALA A 14 7.62 37.24 -17.65
CA ALA A 14 7.18 37.45 -16.28
C ALA A 14 7.06 38.97 -16.02
N PRO A 15 6.12 39.43 -15.17
CA PRO A 15 6.47 39.84 -13.81
C PRO A 15 5.38 39.38 -12.80
N ASP A 16 5.57 39.32 -11.48
CA ASP A 16 5.83 40.46 -10.61
C ASP A 16 6.22 39.96 -9.20
N ARG A 17 7.41 40.35 -8.76
CA ARG A 17 7.89 40.21 -7.38
C ARG A 17 7.34 41.40 -6.59
N ARG A 18 6.35 41.17 -5.73
CA ARG A 18 6.05 42.12 -4.65
C ARG A 18 6.87 41.85 -3.41
N THR A 19 7.83 42.75 -3.23
CA THR A 19 8.52 43.09 -1.99
C THR A 19 7.53 43.42 -0.87
N ARG A 20 7.68 42.77 0.29
CA ARG A 20 7.27 43.34 1.57
C ARG A 20 8.43 43.26 2.55
N THR A 21 8.73 44.43 3.08
CA THR A 21 9.79 44.81 4.00
C THR A 21 9.70 44.10 5.36
N PRO A 22 10.82 43.93 6.07
CA PRO A 22 10.86 43.33 7.40
C PRO A 22 10.54 44.38 8.46
N ARG A 23 9.71 44.03 9.45
CA ARG A 23 9.54 44.81 10.68
C ARG A 23 10.19 44.09 11.86
N ALA A 24 11.22 44.76 12.37
CA ALA A 24 11.58 44.96 13.77
C ALA A 24 11.49 43.78 14.76
N VAL A 25 12.69 43.32 15.12
CA VAL A 25 13.20 43.08 16.48
C VAL A 25 12.27 43.51 17.62
N VAL A 26 11.88 42.55 18.48
CA VAL A 26 11.79 42.75 19.94
C VAL A 26 12.39 41.52 20.61
N THR A 27 13.59 41.72 21.15
CA THR A 27 14.23 40.90 22.18
C THR A 27 13.42 41.00 23.48
N ALA A 28 13.03 39.86 24.03
CA ALA A 28 12.66 39.75 25.44
C ALA A 28 13.50 38.62 26.05
N ALA A 29 14.62 39.01 26.64
CA ALA A 29 15.34 38.23 27.62
C ALA A 29 14.53 38.26 28.93
N CYS A 30 14.30 37.10 29.55
CA CYS A 30 14.08 37.01 30.99
C CYS A 30 14.59 35.66 31.49
N ALA A 31 15.58 35.76 32.36
CA ALA A 31 16.23 34.70 33.08
C ALA A 31 15.26 34.01 34.06
N THR A 32 15.47 32.72 34.33
CA THR A 32 15.12 32.16 35.64
C THR A 32 16.01 30.98 36.02
N ALA A 33 16.86 31.25 36.99
CA ALA A 33 17.30 30.42 38.11
C ALA A 33 17.80 28.97 37.85
N LEU A 34 19.12 28.84 37.93
CA LEU A 34 19.79 27.68 38.51
C LEU A 34 19.34 27.50 39.97
N LEU A 35 18.90 26.29 40.31
CA LEU A 35 18.79 25.82 41.70
C LEU A 35 19.62 24.55 41.84
N THR A 36 20.70 24.71 42.60
CA THR A 36 21.63 23.72 43.13
C THR A 36 21.09 23.08 44.41
N GLY A 37 21.39 21.80 44.61
CA GLY A 37 21.29 21.08 45.89
C GLY A 37 20.14 20.07 45.92
N ALA A 38 20.27 18.84 46.39
CA ALA A 38 21.31 18.22 47.20
C ALA A 38 21.38 16.71 46.88
N ALA A 39 22.61 16.17 46.83
CA ALA A 39 22.86 14.74 46.83
C ALA A 39 22.57 14.19 48.24
N VAL A 40 21.66 13.22 48.33
CA VAL A 40 21.48 12.40 49.53
C VAL A 40 22.10 11.04 49.24
N LEU A 41 23.24 10.78 49.86
CA LEU A 41 23.84 9.46 49.99
C LEU A 41 22.89 8.57 50.80
N THR A 42 22.35 7.52 50.19
CA THR A 42 21.76 6.39 50.91
C THR A 42 22.55 5.13 50.58
N ALA A 43 22.92 4.43 51.66
CA ALA A 43 23.75 3.23 51.72
C ALA A 43 23.11 2.03 51.00
N PRO A 44 23.90 1.01 50.62
CA PRO A 44 23.43 -0.05 49.72
C PRO A 44 22.43 -0.97 50.43
N ALA A 45 21.28 -1.17 49.78
CA ALA A 45 20.33 -2.21 50.15
C ALA A 45 20.88 -3.59 49.75
N ASN A 46 20.75 -4.54 50.67
CA ASN A 46 21.13 -5.93 50.51
C ASN A 46 20.57 -6.55 49.21
N ALA A 47 21.43 -7.26 48.49
CA ALA A 47 21.07 -8.02 47.30
C ALA A 47 20.05 -9.11 47.64
N VAL A 48 18.86 -9.02 47.05
CA VAL A 48 17.88 -10.10 46.98
C VAL A 48 18.25 -11.00 45.80
N PRO A 49 18.22 -12.34 45.91
CA PRO A 49 18.52 -13.23 44.80
C PRO A 49 17.54 -13.04 43.65
N GLU A 50 18.09 -12.91 42.44
CA GLU A 50 17.38 -12.80 41.18
C GLU A 50 16.61 -14.11 40.90
N PRO A 51 15.27 -14.08 40.73
CA PRO A 51 14.53 -15.26 40.32
C PRO A 51 14.82 -15.57 38.85
N ALA A 52 15.03 -16.85 38.56
CA ALA A 52 15.30 -17.38 37.23
C ALA A 52 14.28 -16.89 36.17
N PRO A 53 14.70 -16.68 34.91
CA PRO A 53 13.83 -16.18 33.87
C PRO A 53 12.70 -17.18 33.62
N ALA A 54 11.47 -16.70 33.81
CA ALA A 54 10.28 -17.42 33.39
C ALA A 54 10.31 -17.57 31.87
N THR A 55 10.33 -18.81 31.39
CA THR A 55 10.04 -19.17 30.01
C THR A 55 8.68 -18.57 29.63
N GLU A 56 8.68 -17.52 28.82
CA GLU A 56 7.46 -17.00 28.21
C GLU A 56 6.82 -18.11 27.35
N PRO A 57 5.55 -18.47 27.58
CA PRO A 57 4.87 -19.39 26.70
C PRO A 57 4.76 -18.75 25.31
N ALA A 58 5.23 -19.47 24.30
CA ALA A 58 5.05 -19.11 22.90
C ALA A 58 3.58 -18.71 22.68
N ALA A 59 3.35 -17.48 22.22
CA ALA A 59 2.03 -16.99 21.89
C ALA A 59 1.39 -17.94 20.87
N ALA A 60 0.46 -18.76 21.34
CA ALA A 60 -0.32 -19.64 20.50
C ALA A 60 -1.04 -18.77 19.46
N ALA A 61 -0.76 -19.02 18.18
CA ALA A 61 -1.47 -18.38 17.09
C ALA A 61 -2.96 -18.64 17.29
N ALA A 62 -3.75 -17.57 17.40
CA ALA A 62 -5.20 -17.67 17.44
C ALA A 62 -5.68 -18.51 16.23
N PRO A 63 -6.64 -19.42 16.42
CA PRO A 63 -7.14 -20.25 15.32
C PRO A 63 -7.61 -19.32 14.20
N ARG A 64 -7.08 -19.55 12.99
CA ARG A 64 -7.57 -18.91 11.77
C ARG A 64 -9.02 -19.37 11.62
N GLU A 65 -9.98 -18.48 11.90
CA GLU A 65 -11.38 -18.74 11.54
C GLU A 65 -11.41 -19.16 10.06
N ALA A 66 -12.02 -20.30 9.78
CA ALA A 66 -12.21 -20.74 8.40
C ALA A 66 -12.94 -19.62 7.66
N VAL A 67 -12.36 -19.14 6.56
CA VAL A 67 -12.99 -18.13 5.71
C VAL A 67 -14.32 -18.73 5.24
N ALA A 68 -15.44 -18.15 5.64
CA ALA A 68 -16.77 -18.61 5.23
C ALA A 68 -16.82 -18.71 3.69
N ALA A 69 -17.46 -19.73 3.14
CA ALA A 69 -17.55 -19.83 1.69
C ALA A 69 -18.39 -18.67 1.15
N CYS A 70 -18.13 -18.29 -0.10
CA CYS A 70 -18.85 -17.18 -0.71
C CYS A 70 -20.37 -17.40 -0.67
N GLY A 71 -21.09 -16.40 -0.17
CA GLY A 71 -22.54 -16.40 -0.12
C GLY A 71 -23.14 -17.20 1.03
N ASP A 72 -22.32 -17.79 1.91
CA ASP A 72 -22.76 -18.41 3.17
C ASP A 72 -23.21 -17.35 4.18
N GLY A 73 -24.03 -17.73 5.15
CA GLY A 73 -24.54 -16.83 6.19
C GLY A 73 -25.68 -15.93 5.72
N SER A 74 -26.16 -15.04 6.61
CA SER A 74 -27.30 -14.17 6.32
C SER A 74 -26.96 -13.06 5.32
N TYR A 75 -27.93 -12.68 4.51
CA TYR A 75 -27.85 -11.53 3.60
C TYR A 75 -29.24 -10.90 3.43
N GLN A 76 -29.29 -9.63 3.06
CA GLN A 76 -30.52 -8.86 2.93
C GLN A 76 -30.97 -8.76 1.48
N ALA A 77 -30.02 -8.77 0.55
CA ALA A 77 -30.30 -8.74 -0.88
C ALA A 77 -29.36 -9.66 -1.65
N GLU A 78 -29.78 -10.06 -2.84
CA GLU A 78 -28.97 -10.86 -3.74
C GLU A 78 -29.21 -10.47 -5.19
N ALA A 79 -28.25 -10.78 -6.07
CA ALA A 79 -28.41 -10.75 -7.52
C ALA A 79 -28.00 -12.12 -8.07
N VAL A 80 -28.93 -12.83 -8.70
CA VAL A 80 -28.72 -14.21 -9.17
C VAL A 80 -28.88 -14.28 -10.67
N LEU A 81 -27.94 -14.92 -11.36
CA LEU A 81 -28.01 -15.21 -12.79
C LEU A 81 -28.67 -16.58 -13.02
N ASN A 82 -29.74 -16.62 -13.81
CA ASN A 82 -30.35 -17.84 -14.33
C ASN A 82 -30.41 -17.78 -15.86
N GLY A 83 -29.68 -18.66 -16.54
CA GLY A 83 -29.49 -18.55 -17.98
C GLY A 83 -28.80 -17.22 -18.33
N SER A 84 -29.48 -16.37 -19.12
CA SER A 84 -29.02 -15.01 -19.48
C SER A 84 -29.67 -13.90 -18.65
N THR A 85 -30.53 -14.25 -17.68
CA THR A 85 -31.31 -13.28 -16.91
C THR A 85 -30.80 -13.15 -15.49
N TRP A 86 -30.34 -11.96 -15.14
CA TRP A 86 -30.12 -11.55 -13.76
C TRP A 86 -31.45 -11.19 -13.10
N THR A 87 -31.66 -11.70 -11.89
CA THR A 87 -32.73 -11.25 -11.00
C THR A 87 -32.14 -10.80 -9.68
N ALA A 88 -32.34 -9.53 -9.33
CA ALA A 88 -31.98 -9.01 -8.02
C ALA A 88 -33.20 -8.98 -7.10
N ARG A 89 -33.02 -9.41 -5.85
CA ARG A 89 -34.07 -9.51 -4.84
C ARG A 89 -33.63 -8.93 -3.51
N ARG A 90 -34.59 -8.42 -2.75
CA ARG A 90 -34.49 -8.13 -1.31
C ARG A 90 -35.49 -9.00 -0.59
N GLY A 91 -35.03 -10.04 0.11
CA GLY A 91 -35.90 -11.11 0.57
C GLY A 91 -36.69 -11.71 -0.61
N SER A 92 -38.02 -11.76 -0.50
CA SER A 92 -38.91 -12.26 -1.57
C SER A 92 -39.20 -11.24 -2.68
N SER A 93 -38.85 -9.96 -2.50
CA SER A 93 -39.23 -8.89 -3.43
C SER A 93 -38.19 -8.73 -4.53
N THR A 94 -38.61 -8.87 -5.79
CA THR A 94 -37.77 -8.59 -6.96
C THR A 94 -37.61 -7.09 -7.17
N VAL A 95 -36.36 -6.62 -7.26
CA VAL A 95 -36.01 -5.21 -7.49
C VAL A 95 -35.37 -4.96 -8.87
N TYR A 96 -34.96 -6.03 -9.56
CA TYR A 96 -34.47 -5.97 -10.93
C TYR A 96 -34.62 -7.33 -11.63
N THR A 97 -34.97 -7.29 -12.92
CA THR A 97 -34.86 -8.42 -13.84
C THR A 97 -34.31 -7.91 -15.17
N GLY A 98 -33.27 -8.52 -15.71
CA GLY A 98 -32.69 -8.14 -16.99
C GLY A 98 -31.36 -8.81 -17.30
N GLY A 99 -30.70 -8.42 -18.39
CA GLY A 99 -29.44 -9.04 -18.84
C GLY A 99 -28.15 -8.39 -18.30
N ASP A 100 -28.24 -7.26 -17.60
CA ASP A 100 -27.06 -6.46 -17.22
C ASP A 100 -26.62 -6.75 -15.77
N MET A 101 -25.43 -7.34 -15.61
CA MET A 101 -24.86 -7.67 -14.29
C MET A 101 -24.69 -6.43 -13.42
N ARG A 102 -24.15 -5.33 -13.97
CA ARG A 102 -23.94 -4.08 -13.24
C ARG A 102 -25.25 -3.52 -12.72
N ALA A 103 -26.33 -3.55 -13.50
CA ALA A 103 -27.66 -3.10 -13.10
C ALA A 103 -28.21 -3.96 -11.96
N ALA A 104 -28.09 -5.28 -12.08
CA ALA A 104 -28.55 -6.21 -11.06
C ALA A 104 -27.82 -6.01 -9.73
N MET A 105 -26.49 -5.89 -9.77
CA MET A 105 -25.66 -5.60 -8.59
C MET A 105 -26.05 -4.26 -7.96
N GLN A 106 -26.14 -3.19 -8.76
CA GLN A 106 -26.50 -1.87 -8.24
C GLN A 106 -27.94 -1.85 -7.69
N ALA A 107 -28.88 -2.55 -8.30
CA ALA A 107 -30.25 -2.66 -7.81
C ALA A 107 -30.32 -3.41 -6.47
N ALA A 108 -29.57 -4.51 -6.32
CA ALA A 108 -29.45 -5.20 -5.04
C ALA A 108 -28.88 -4.28 -3.96
N VAL A 109 -27.79 -3.57 -4.26
CA VAL A 109 -27.19 -2.58 -3.33
C VAL A 109 -28.14 -1.44 -2.99
N ASN A 110 -28.87 -0.92 -3.97
CA ASN A 110 -29.84 0.17 -3.77
C ASN A 110 -31.09 -0.27 -3.00
N SER A 111 -31.38 -1.57 -2.96
CA SER A 111 -32.51 -2.12 -2.19
C SER A 111 -32.23 -2.22 -0.69
N LEU A 112 -30.96 -2.10 -0.28
CA LEU A 112 -30.59 -2.06 1.12
C LEU A 112 -31.20 -0.85 1.83
N THR A 113 -31.39 -0.95 3.14
CA THR A 113 -32.08 0.08 3.94
C THR A 113 -31.35 1.43 3.86
N SER A 114 -32.07 2.48 3.47
CA SER A 114 -31.53 3.84 3.39
C SER A 114 -31.19 4.38 4.78
N GLY A 115 -30.08 5.13 4.90
CA GLY A 115 -29.65 5.74 6.17
C GLY A 115 -29.22 4.75 7.26
N ARG A 116 -29.00 3.47 6.91
CA ARG A 116 -28.58 2.42 7.86
C ARG A 116 -27.31 2.80 8.61
N THR A 117 -27.23 2.34 9.86
CA THR A 117 -26.06 2.48 10.75
C THR A 117 -25.46 1.13 11.15
N SER A 118 -26.00 0.04 10.61
CA SER A 118 -25.51 -1.32 10.73
C SER A 118 -25.32 -1.92 9.33
N LYS A 119 -24.37 -2.86 9.21
CA LYS A 119 -24.03 -3.50 7.95
C LYS A 119 -25.20 -4.34 7.43
N GLU A 120 -25.50 -4.15 6.15
CA GLU A 120 -26.35 -5.07 5.38
C GLU A 120 -25.54 -5.66 4.22
N ARG A 121 -25.84 -6.91 3.87
CA ARG A 121 -25.08 -7.74 2.95
C ARG A 121 -25.82 -8.03 1.66
N VAL A 122 -25.08 -7.94 0.55
CA VAL A 122 -25.50 -8.29 -0.80
C VAL A 122 -24.66 -9.47 -1.29
N VAL A 123 -25.33 -10.51 -1.81
CA VAL A 123 -24.67 -11.65 -2.44
C VAL A 123 -24.93 -11.66 -3.94
N VAL A 124 -23.89 -11.74 -4.76
CA VAL A 124 -24.01 -11.82 -6.22
C VAL A 124 -23.65 -13.24 -6.65
N ARG A 125 -24.59 -13.97 -7.25
CA ARG A 125 -24.43 -15.38 -7.64
C ARG A 125 -24.45 -15.49 -9.17
N GLY A 126 -23.28 -15.76 -9.74
CA GLY A 126 -23.09 -15.89 -11.18
C GLY A 126 -22.01 -14.98 -11.75
N SER A 127 -21.64 -15.24 -13.00
CA SER A 127 -20.59 -14.52 -13.71
C SER A 127 -21.17 -13.68 -14.84
N GLY A 128 -20.59 -12.52 -15.11
CA GLY A 128 -21.07 -11.62 -16.15
C GLY A 128 -20.07 -10.52 -16.47
N SER A 129 -20.45 -9.63 -17.37
CA SER A 129 -19.58 -8.53 -17.80
C SER A 129 -20.02 -7.19 -17.22
N ILE A 130 -19.04 -6.32 -16.92
CA ILE A 130 -19.25 -4.92 -16.56
C ILE A 130 -18.36 -4.05 -17.44
N ALA A 131 -18.88 -2.95 -17.97
CA ALA A 131 -18.08 -2.03 -18.78
C ALA A 131 -17.05 -1.29 -17.91
N ALA A 132 -15.81 -1.16 -18.40
CA ALA A 132 -14.72 -0.45 -17.70
C ALA A 132 -15.03 1.04 -17.44
N GLY A 133 -15.91 1.64 -18.24
CA GLY A 133 -16.44 3.00 -18.05
C GLY A 133 -17.59 3.12 -17.05
N SER A 134 -17.89 2.07 -16.28
CA SER A 134 -19.00 2.03 -15.33
C SER A 134 -18.53 1.59 -13.94
N ARG A 135 -19.44 1.68 -12.95
CA ARG A 135 -19.16 1.27 -11.58
C ARG A 135 -20.38 0.71 -10.87
N VAL A 136 -20.13 -0.10 -9.84
CA VAL A 136 -21.11 -0.42 -8.79
C VAL A 136 -20.69 0.35 -7.53
N SER A 137 -21.51 1.30 -7.12
CA SER A 137 -21.23 2.18 -5.98
C SER A 137 -21.78 1.58 -4.69
N LEU A 138 -20.90 1.37 -3.72
CA LEU A 138 -21.25 0.88 -2.39
C LEU A 138 -21.44 2.06 -1.42
N PRO A 139 -22.66 2.30 -0.92
CA PRO A 139 -22.90 3.25 0.15
C PRO A 139 -22.41 2.68 1.50
N SER A 140 -22.31 3.51 2.54
CA SER A 140 -21.87 3.08 3.87
C SER A 140 -22.64 1.87 4.40
N TYR A 141 -21.98 1.08 5.24
CA TYR A 141 -22.52 -0.12 5.87
C TYR A 141 -22.98 -1.18 4.85
N THR A 142 -22.18 -1.39 3.80
CA THR A 142 -22.43 -2.40 2.78
C THR A 142 -21.40 -3.50 2.86
N VAL A 143 -21.88 -4.73 2.97
CA VAL A 143 -21.08 -5.94 2.73
C VAL A 143 -21.43 -6.46 1.34
N LEU A 144 -20.43 -6.63 0.49
CA LEU A 144 -20.58 -7.20 -0.84
C LEU A 144 -19.85 -8.54 -0.89
N ASP A 145 -20.52 -9.56 -1.41
CA ASP A 145 -19.94 -10.87 -1.64
C ASP A 145 -20.24 -11.34 -3.07
N VAL A 146 -19.21 -11.47 -3.91
CA VAL A 146 -19.36 -11.79 -5.34
C VAL A 146 -18.96 -13.24 -5.61
N CYS A 147 -19.96 -14.12 -5.64
CA CYS A 147 -19.86 -15.57 -5.84
C CYS A 147 -19.92 -15.94 -7.31
N GLY A 148 -19.04 -15.31 -8.08
CA GLY A 148 -18.84 -15.53 -9.49
C GLY A 148 -17.68 -14.67 -9.97
N THR A 149 -17.61 -14.42 -11.28
CA THR A 149 -16.55 -13.62 -11.89
C THR A 149 -17.14 -12.44 -12.63
N ILE A 150 -16.65 -11.24 -12.34
CA ILE A 150 -16.93 -10.06 -13.16
C ILE A 150 -15.82 -9.96 -14.22
N ASN A 151 -16.21 -10.06 -15.48
CA ASN A 151 -15.34 -9.78 -16.61
C ASN A 151 -15.46 -8.31 -17.02
N VAL A 152 -14.42 -7.52 -16.80
CA VAL A 152 -14.45 -6.09 -17.10
C VAL A 152 -14.05 -5.84 -18.55
N THR A 153 -14.92 -5.21 -19.33
CA THR A 153 -14.76 -5.06 -20.78
C THR A 153 -14.72 -3.62 -21.24
N GLY A 154 -14.01 -3.34 -22.34
CA GLY A 154 -13.96 -2.02 -22.95
C GLY A 154 -12.97 -1.07 -22.25
N SER A 155 -13.22 0.23 -22.37
CA SER A 155 -12.38 1.30 -21.80
C SER A 155 -13.20 2.27 -20.95
N GLY A 156 -12.52 3.06 -20.14
CA GLY A 156 -13.12 4.04 -19.25
C GLY A 156 -12.10 5.07 -18.77
N SER A 157 -12.58 6.09 -18.06
CA SER A 157 -11.75 7.13 -17.45
C SER A 157 -12.37 7.62 -16.13
N GLY A 158 -11.59 8.34 -15.33
CA GLY A 158 -12.04 8.90 -14.06
C GLY A 158 -12.18 7.84 -12.96
N ASP A 159 -13.22 7.98 -12.14
CA ASP A 159 -13.39 7.15 -10.94
C ASP A 159 -14.28 5.92 -11.21
N GLN A 160 -13.85 5.02 -12.10
CA GLN A 160 -14.64 3.85 -12.49
C GLN A 160 -13.98 2.54 -12.03
N ALA A 161 -14.78 1.68 -11.40
CA ALA A 161 -14.38 0.35 -10.94
C ALA A 161 -15.63 -0.53 -10.75
N PRO A 162 -15.60 -1.83 -11.06
CA PRO A 162 -16.72 -2.72 -10.81
C PRO A 162 -17.07 -2.82 -9.31
N VAL A 163 -16.15 -2.45 -8.41
CA VAL A 163 -16.40 -2.25 -6.99
C VAL A 163 -15.84 -0.89 -6.57
N TYR A 164 -16.73 0.04 -6.24
CA TYR A 164 -16.39 1.43 -5.98
C TYR A 164 -17.05 1.96 -4.70
N ALA A 165 -16.31 2.76 -3.92
CA ALA A 165 -16.91 3.57 -2.86
C ALA A 165 -16.19 4.93 -2.73
N ARG A 166 -16.94 5.97 -2.37
CA ARG A 166 -16.38 7.30 -2.08
C ARG A 166 -17.08 7.97 -0.91
N GLY A 167 -16.32 8.50 0.04
CA GLY A 167 -16.88 9.18 1.21
C GLY A 167 -17.75 8.28 2.08
N ALA A 168 -17.50 6.96 2.04
CA ALA A 168 -18.31 5.94 2.69
C ALA A 168 -17.56 5.28 3.85
N ARG A 169 -18.29 4.65 4.75
CA ARG A 169 -17.72 3.94 5.90
C ARG A 169 -18.31 2.55 6.09
N ASP A 170 -17.59 1.69 6.81
CA ASP A 170 -18.05 0.37 7.24
C ASP A 170 -18.40 -0.53 6.04
N ILE A 171 -17.49 -0.58 5.06
CA ILE A 171 -17.63 -1.38 3.83
C ILE A 171 -16.86 -2.69 3.97
N GLU A 172 -17.45 -3.79 3.51
CA GLU A 172 -16.72 -5.05 3.33
C GLU A 172 -16.91 -5.59 1.91
N VAL A 173 -15.83 -6.12 1.33
CA VAL A 173 -15.86 -6.91 0.11
C VAL A 173 -15.26 -8.27 0.47
N GLN A 174 -16.12 -9.27 0.67
CA GLN A 174 -15.73 -10.55 1.27
C GLN A 174 -15.04 -11.46 0.26
N HIS A 175 -15.67 -11.69 -0.89
CA HIS A 175 -15.08 -12.38 -2.03
C HIS A 175 -15.27 -11.58 -3.31
N LEU A 176 -14.25 -11.57 -4.15
CA LEU A 176 -14.31 -10.94 -5.46
C LEU A 176 -13.36 -11.64 -6.44
N ASN A 177 -13.90 -12.12 -7.56
CA ASN A 177 -13.11 -12.54 -8.71
C ASN A 177 -13.30 -11.56 -9.87
N LEU A 178 -12.20 -11.03 -10.42
CA LEU A 178 -12.21 -10.12 -11.58
C LEU A 178 -11.34 -10.64 -12.72
N THR A 179 -11.80 -10.45 -13.95
CA THR A 179 -10.99 -10.59 -15.17
C THR A 179 -11.11 -9.36 -16.07
N GLY A 180 -10.31 -9.30 -17.13
CA GLY A 180 -10.47 -8.31 -18.19
C GLY A 180 -9.61 -7.05 -18.02
N THR A 181 -10.14 -5.89 -18.38
CA THR A 181 -9.41 -4.62 -18.51
C THR A 181 -10.02 -3.49 -17.69
N PRO A 182 -10.11 -3.61 -16.35
CA PRO A 182 -10.60 -2.51 -15.53
C PRO A 182 -9.67 -1.29 -15.61
N LEU A 183 -10.20 -0.11 -15.26
CA LEU A 183 -9.33 1.02 -14.88
C LEU A 183 -8.74 0.74 -13.49
N TYR A 184 -9.62 0.48 -12.53
CA TYR A 184 -9.32 -0.08 -11.21
C TYR A 184 -10.23 -1.30 -10.99
N GLY A 185 -9.70 -2.41 -10.49
CA GLY A 185 -10.53 -3.56 -10.09
C GLY A 185 -11.39 -3.22 -8.86
N VAL A 186 -10.77 -2.66 -7.83
CA VAL A 186 -11.44 -2.06 -6.67
C VAL A 186 -10.96 -0.64 -6.51
N PHE A 187 -11.88 0.30 -6.28
CA PHE A 187 -11.51 1.68 -6.01
C PHE A 187 -12.28 2.28 -4.82
N MET A 188 -11.56 2.59 -3.76
CA MET A 188 -12.10 3.20 -2.55
C MET A 188 -11.45 4.57 -2.31
N ARG A 189 -12.24 5.63 -2.20
CA ARG A 189 -11.76 7.01 -2.03
C ARG A 189 -12.35 7.71 -0.80
N ASN A 190 -11.50 8.27 0.05
CA ASN A 190 -11.90 8.95 1.29
C ASN A 190 -12.86 8.09 2.14
N VAL A 191 -12.48 6.82 2.36
CA VAL A 191 -13.31 5.82 3.07
C VAL A 191 -12.83 5.57 4.49
N GLN A 192 -13.67 4.96 5.32
CA GLN A 192 -13.32 4.58 6.70
C GLN A 192 -13.80 3.16 7.01
N ASN A 193 -13.05 2.39 7.78
CA ASN A 193 -13.44 1.03 8.21
C ASN A 193 -13.76 0.11 7.01
N VAL A 194 -12.75 -0.19 6.20
CA VAL A 194 -12.90 -1.07 5.03
C VAL A 194 -12.26 -2.42 5.29
N VAL A 195 -12.96 -3.50 4.94
CA VAL A 195 -12.39 -4.86 4.90
C VAL A 195 -12.46 -5.40 3.48
N LEU A 196 -11.31 -5.79 2.93
CA LEU A 196 -11.21 -6.58 1.70
C LEU A 196 -10.77 -7.99 2.09
N GLY A 197 -11.62 -8.98 1.88
CA GLY A 197 -11.37 -10.38 2.25
C GLY A 197 -10.49 -11.09 1.23
N GLN A 198 -11.10 -11.98 0.44
CA GLN A 198 -10.45 -12.78 -0.60
C GLN A 198 -10.68 -12.16 -1.97
N ILE A 199 -9.64 -11.52 -2.50
CA ILE A 199 -9.71 -10.81 -3.77
C ILE A 199 -8.78 -11.50 -4.77
N ASP A 200 -9.32 -12.00 -5.87
CA ASP A 200 -8.56 -12.61 -6.96
C ASP A 200 -8.84 -11.88 -8.27
N MET A 201 -7.80 -11.30 -8.85
CA MET A 201 -7.89 -10.55 -10.10
C MET A 201 -6.91 -11.11 -11.13
N ARG A 202 -7.45 -11.65 -12.23
CA ARG A 202 -6.68 -12.10 -13.39
C ARG A 202 -6.91 -11.13 -14.55
N LEU A 203 -6.17 -10.03 -14.50
CA LEU A 203 -6.32 -8.89 -15.38
C LEU A 203 -5.46 -9.02 -16.64
N SER A 204 -5.79 -8.22 -17.64
CA SER A 204 -4.98 -8.03 -18.84
C SER A 204 -4.50 -6.59 -19.02
N ARG A 205 -5.10 -5.63 -18.30
CA ARG A 205 -4.73 -4.21 -18.19
C ARG A 205 -5.28 -3.65 -16.87
N GLY A 206 -4.89 -2.42 -16.54
CA GLY A 206 -5.45 -1.66 -15.40
C GLY A 206 -4.65 -1.76 -14.12
N LEU A 207 -5.26 -1.29 -13.04
CA LEU A 207 -4.77 -1.36 -11.66
C LEU A 207 -5.68 -2.31 -10.86
N GLY A 208 -5.11 -3.14 -9.98
CA GLY A 208 -5.88 -4.05 -9.13
C GLY A 208 -6.74 -3.31 -8.09
N VAL A 209 -6.15 -2.96 -6.95
CA VAL A 209 -6.83 -2.26 -5.85
C VAL A 209 -6.23 -0.87 -5.64
N ARG A 210 -7.05 0.17 -5.74
CA ARG A 210 -6.69 1.56 -5.41
C ARG A 210 -7.48 2.00 -4.18
N ILE A 211 -6.78 2.47 -3.15
CA ILE A 211 -7.38 3.05 -1.94
C ILE A 211 -6.74 4.40 -1.67
N ASP A 212 -7.47 5.49 -1.80
CA ASP A 212 -6.87 6.82 -1.62
C ASP A 212 -7.75 7.84 -0.88
N ASN A 213 -7.21 9.03 -0.64
CA ASN A 213 -7.93 10.19 -0.13
C ASN A 213 -7.96 11.36 -1.12
N ARG A 214 -7.73 11.10 -2.41
CA ARG A 214 -7.51 12.16 -3.41
C ARG A 214 -8.76 12.97 -3.76
N GLY A 215 -9.92 12.63 -3.22
CA GLY A 215 -11.12 13.45 -3.29
C GLY A 215 -11.12 14.63 -2.30
N ASP A 216 -10.48 14.45 -1.14
CA ASP A 216 -10.23 15.47 -0.12
C ASP A 216 -9.02 15.06 0.72
N THR A 217 -7.86 15.66 0.44
CA THR A 217 -6.60 15.29 1.09
C THR A 217 -6.50 15.74 2.55
N SER A 218 -7.44 16.56 3.04
CA SER A 218 -7.53 16.91 4.47
C SER A 218 -8.10 15.77 5.31
N GLN A 219 -8.83 14.85 4.67
CA GLN A 219 -9.46 13.70 5.31
C GLN A 219 -8.74 12.42 4.89
N TRP A 220 -7.98 11.83 5.81
CA TRP A 220 -7.34 10.54 5.58
C TRP A 220 -8.37 9.43 5.35
N THR A 221 -8.08 8.52 4.42
CA THR A 221 -8.74 7.22 4.44
C THR A 221 -8.22 6.45 5.65
N ARG A 222 -9.11 5.84 6.45
CA ARG A 222 -8.74 5.26 7.75
C ARG A 222 -9.21 3.84 7.96
N ASN A 223 -8.42 3.09 8.74
CA ASN A 223 -8.77 1.75 9.23
C ASN A 223 -9.16 0.80 8.09
N VAL A 224 -8.17 0.45 7.28
CA VAL A 224 -8.32 -0.46 6.15
C VAL A 224 -7.67 -1.79 6.48
N ARG A 225 -8.41 -2.88 6.30
CA ARG A 225 -7.92 -4.25 6.40
C ARG A 225 -8.05 -4.93 5.04
N ILE A 226 -6.97 -5.56 4.59
CA ILE A 226 -6.92 -6.40 3.40
C ILE A 226 -6.42 -7.78 3.85
N ASP A 227 -7.22 -8.82 3.74
CA ASP A 227 -6.80 -10.16 4.11
C ASP A 227 -5.87 -10.73 3.03
N ASN A 228 -6.38 -10.99 1.83
CA ASN A 228 -5.58 -11.51 0.73
C ASN A 228 -6.00 -10.90 -0.62
N VAL A 229 -5.02 -10.41 -1.36
CA VAL A 229 -5.19 -9.93 -2.73
C VAL A 229 -4.22 -10.66 -3.63
N TYR A 230 -4.75 -11.39 -4.61
CA TYR A 230 -4.02 -11.92 -5.75
C TYR A 230 -4.31 -11.07 -6.98
N VAL A 231 -3.27 -10.58 -7.66
CA VAL A 231 -3.40 -9.85 -8.93
C VAL A 231 -2.37 -10.38 -9.92
N SER A 232 -2.84 -10.73 -11.11
CA SER A 232 -1.97 -11.01 -12.26
C SER A 232 -2.30 -10.17 -13.48
N GLY A 233 -1.30 -9.79 -14.28
CA GLY A 233 -1.48 -9.18 -15.60
C GLY A 233 -2.03 -7.76 -15.61
N ALA A 234 -2.09 -7.09 -14.45
CA ALA A 234 -2.37 -5.66 -14.36
C ALA A 234 -1.28 -4.87 -15.11
N SER A 235 -1.63 -3.84 -15.87
CA SER A 235 -0.65 -2.98 -16.55
C SER A 235 -0.08 -1.88 -15.66
N SER A 236 -0.67 -1.66 -14.49
CA SER A 236 -0.25 -0.72 -13.45
C SER A 236 0.03 -1.50 -12.15
N HIS A 237 -0.29 -0.95 -10.98
CA HIS A 237 -0.09 -1.56 -9.67
C HIS A 237 -1.05 -2.72 -9.39
N ALA A 238 -0.62 -3.68 -8.58
CA ALA A 238 -1.53 -4.67 -7.99
C ALA A 238 -2.33 -4.06 -6.83
N VAL A 239 -1.65 -3.48 -5.84
CA VAL A 239 -2.27 -2.71 -4.76
C VAL A 239 -1.57 -1.38 -4.59
N GLU A 240 -2.33 -0.30 -4.54
CA GLU A 240 -1.84 1.03 -4.24
C GLU A 240 -2.71 1.73 -3.19
N THR A 241 -2.05 2.26 -2.16
CA THR A 241 -2.66 3.19 -1.20
C THR A 241 -2.14 4.60 -1.44
N TYR A 242 -2.95 5.64 -1.19
CA TYR A 242 -2.50 7.05 -1.18
C TYR A 242 -3.23 7.86 -0.10
N GLY A 243 -2.52 8.30 0.95
CA GLY A 243 -3.12 9.09 2.03
C GLY A 243 -4.00 8.24 2.94
N VAL A 244 -3.42 7.14 3.45
CA VAL A 244 -4.09 6.14 4.29
C VAL A 244 -3.44 6.09 5.68
N ASP A 245 -4.27 6.10 6.73
CA ASP A 245 -3.87 6.02 8.12
C ASP A 245 -4.54 4.81 8.79
N GLY A 246 -3.73 3.84 9.19
CA GLY A 246 -4.22 2.56 9.70
C GLY A 246 -4.51 1.60 8.55
N LEU A 247 -3.52 0.76 8.23
CA LEU A 247 -3.61 -0.26 7.19
C LEU A 247 -3.11 -1.60 7.74
N THR A 248 -3.90 -2.65 7.62
CA THR A 248 -3.45 -4.03 7.87
C THR A 248 -3.59 -4.85 6.61
N ILE A 249 -2.52 -5.50 6.18
CA ILE A 249 -2.51 -6.41 5.04
C ILE A 249 -2.02 -7.78 5.50
N GLY A 250 -2.77 -8.83 5.17
CA GLY A 250 -2.26 -10.20 5.19
C GLY A 250 -1.29 -10.39 4.03
N THR A 251 -1.78 -10.77 2.86
CA THR A 251 -0.92 -11.07 1.70
C THR A 251 -1.30 -10.26 0.47
N VAL A 252 -0.30 -9.66 -0.19
CA VAL A 252 -0.38 -9.26 -1.60
C VAL A 252 0.43 -10.24 -2.43
N THR A 253 -0.23 -10.90 -3.38
CA THR A 253 0.42 -11.75 -4.39
C THR A 253 0.30 -11.11 -5.76
N ALA A 254 1.42 -10.69 -6.33
CA ALA A 254 1.49 -9.99 -7.62
C ALA A 254 2.23 -10.83 -8.66
N ARG A 255 1.64 -11.04 -9.84
CA ARG A 255 2.25 -11.83 -10.94
C ARG A 255 2.21 -11.05 -12.25
N ASN A 256 3.36 -10.76 -12.83
CA ASN A 256 3.46 -10.05 -14.12
C ASN A 256 2.65 -8.75 -14.12
N VAL A 257 2.87 -7.94 -13.09
CA VAL A 257 2.21 -6.65 -12.87
C VAL A 257 3.11 -5.55 -13.42
N GLY A 258 2.55 -4.63 -14.20
CA GLY A 258 3.31 -3.64 -14.96
C GLY A 258 4.10 -2.65 -14.10
N GLU A 259 3.61 -2.32 -12.91
CA GLU A 259 4.29 -1.44 -11.95
C GLU A 259 4.51 -2.17 -10.61
N SER A 260 4.20 -1.55 -9.48
CA SER A 260 4.44 -2.18 -8.17
C SER A 260 3.48 -3.33 -7.83
N GLY A 261 3.98 -4.34 -7.12
CA GLY A 261 3.14 -5.31 -6.44
C GLY A 261 2.32 -4.65 -5.33
N LEU A 262 3.02 -4.02 -4.39
CA LEU A 262 2.41 -3.13 -3.39
C LEU A 262 3.11 -1.76 -3.42
N LEU A 263 2.32 -0.70 -3.59
CA LEU A 263 2.75 0.68 -3.42
C LEU A 263 2.06 1.30 -2.21
N LEU A 264 2.84 1.62 -1.18
CA LEU A 264 2.42 2.47 -0.08
C LEU A 264 2.80 3.92 -0.40
N ASN A 265 1.82 4.70 -0.81
CA ASN A 265 1.97 6.11 -1.12
C ASN A 265 1.38 6.92 0.03
N GLN A 266 2.16 7.80 0.66
CA GLN A 266 1.71 8.62 1.79
C GLN A 266 0.85 7.83 2.81
N THR A 267 1.31 6.64 3.21
CA THR A 267 0.59 5.77 4.15
C THR A 267 1.29 5.78 5.50
N ILE A 268 0.52 5.78 6.59
CA ILE A 268 1.04 5.72 7.97
C ILE A 268 0.33 4.62 8.76
N ASN A 269 0.97 4.15 9.82
CA ASN A 269 0.40 3.14 10.73
C ASN A 269 -0.03 1.87 9.97
N ALA A 270 0.93 1.26 9.28
CA ALA A 270 0.67 0.10 8.42
C ALA A 270 1.39 -1.16 8.92
N THR A 271 0.67 -2.29 8.91
CA THR A 271 1.24 -3.62 9.10
C THR A 271 0.95 -4.47 7.87
N VAL A 272 1.99 -5.04 7.27
CA VAL A 272 1.89 -5.92 6.10
C VAL A 272 2.54 -7.24 6.44
N THR A 273 1.81 -8.35 6.38
CA THR A 273 2.38 -9.66 6.69
C THR A 273 3.31 -10.11 5.58
N LYS A 274 2.84 -10.07 4.32
CA LYS A 274 3.63 -10.54 3.18
C LYS A 274 3.33 -9.79 1.88
N VAL A 275 4.40 -9.44 1.16
CA VAL A 275 4.37 -9.10 -0.27
C VAL A 275 5.09 -10.20 -1.03
N ASP A 276 4.39 -10.86 -1.95
CA ASP A 276 4.91 -11.93 -2.78
C ASP A 276 4.75 -11.53 -4.25
N ALA A 277 5.84 -11.10 -4.89
CA ALA A 277 5.82 -10.60 -6.25
C ALA A 277 6.75 -11.37 -7.19
N ASP A 278 6.24 -11.69 -8.38
CA ASP A 278 6.99 -12.31 -9.47
C ASP A 278 6.78 -11.50 -10.74
N GLY A 279 7.86 -11.00 -11.33
CA GLY A 279 7.83 -10.20 -12.55
C GLY A 279 7.24 -8.79 -12.40
N ALA A 280 6.98 -8.31 -11.19
CA ALA A 280 6.39 -6.99 -10.96
C ALA A 280 7.35 -5.86 -11.34
N GLY A 281 6.90 -4.90 -12.16
CA GLY A 281 7.64 -3.68 -12.51
C GLY A 281 8.78 -3.90 -13.52
N ALA A 282 8.79 -5.01 -14.25
CA ALA A 282 9.83 -5.33 -15.23
C ALA A 282 10.04 -4.18 -16.24
N GLY A 283 11.30 -3.76 -16.44
CA GLY A 283 11.65 -2.68 -17.36
C GLY A 283 11.21 -1.28 -16.92
N THR A 284 10.75 -1.11 -15.66
CA THR A 284 10.26 0.17 -15.14
C THR A 284 11.10 0.73 -13.97
N GLY A 285 10.67 1.87 -13.43
CA GLY A 285 11.16 2.46 -12.19
C GLY A 285 10.56 1.86 -10.90
N TYR A 286 9.63 0.92 -10.99
CA TYR A 286 8.86 0.41 -9.84
C TYR A 286 9.49 -0.81 -9.17
N ALA A 287 8.79 -1.34 -8.14
CA ALA A 287 9.29 -2.40 -7.29
C ALA A 287 8.21 -3.37 -6.85
N ALA A 288 8.57 -4.60 -6.49
CA ALA A 288 7.67 -5.53 -5.81
C ALA A 288 7.00 -4.86 -4.59
N PHE A 289 7.79 -4.20 -3.74
CA PHE A 289 7.30 -3.35 -2.66
C PHE A 289 7.89 -1.94 -2.76
N ARG A 290 7.02 -0.93 -2.86
CA ARG A 290 7.43 0.48 -2.98
C ARG A 290 6.80 1.35 -1.90
N MET A 291 7.60 2.27 -1.35
CA MET A 291 7.18 3.34 -0.45
C MET A 291 7.48 4.69 -1.09
N ALA A 292 6.48 5.59 -1.15
CA ALA A 292 6.62 6.86 -1.84
C ALA A 292 5.87 8.02 -1.16
N ASN A 293 6.33 9.25 -1.46
CA ASN A 293 5.70 10.52 -1.12
C ASN A 293 5.39 10.69 0.36
N ARG A 294 6.45 10.71 1.20
CA ARG A 294 6.34 10.86 2.66
C ARG A 294 5.57 9.73 3.33
N ASN A 295 5.62 8.54 2.75
CA ASN A 295 5.14 7.33 3.41
C ASN A 295 5.86 7.15 4.76
N GLY A 296 5.12 6.80 5.81
CA GLY A 296 5.62 6.63 7.17
C GLY A 296 5.89 7.91 7.96
N ARG A 297 5.69 9.10 7.36
CA ARG A 297 5.89 10.37 8.07
C ARG A 297 4.73 10.68 9.02
N VAL A 298 5.01 10.80 10.32
CA VAL A 298 4.04 11.21 11.35
C VAL A 298 4.48 12.53 11.98
N GLY A 299 3.63 13.55 11.88
CA GLY A 299 4.01 14.90 12.29
C GLY A 299 5.21 15.39 11.47
N SER A 300 6.31 15.71 12.15
CA SER A 300 7.58 16.12 11.52
C SER A 300 8.60 15.00 11.34
N GLY A 301 8.36 13.81 11.91
CA GLY A 301 9.34 12.73 11.98
C GLY A 301 8.92 11.44 11.28
N TYR A 302 9.77 10.43 11.41
CA TYR A 302 9.58 9.09 10.84
C TYR A 302 9.69 8.03 11.94
N PRO A 303 8.81 8.03 12.96
CA PRO A 303 8.80 6.92 13.92
C PRO A 303 8.51 5.62 13.17
N THR A 304 9.02 4.50 13.66
CA THR A 304 8.73 3.20 13.03
C THR A 304 7.24 2.87 13.19
N ASN A 305 6.48 3.07 12.12
CA ASN A 305 5.04 2.85 12.06
C ASN A 305 4.60 2.08 10.81
N ILE A 306 5.53 1.69 9.94
CA ILE A 306 5.34 0.74 8.86
C ILE A 306 6.09 -0.55 9.23
N ARG A 307 5.36 -1.64 9.43
CA ARG A 307 5.91 -2.97 9.75
C ARG A 307 5.61 -3.91 8.60
N VAL A 308 6.63 -4.52 8.02
CA VAL A 308 6.49 -5.49 6.93
C VAL A 308 7.17 -6.80 7.33
N GLY A 309 6.41 -7.88 7.40
CA GLY A 309 6.93 -9.18 7.80
C GLY A 309 7.86 -9.79 6.75
N GLU A 310 7.41 -9.88 5.50
CA GLU A 310 8.23 -10.46 4.44
C GLU A 310 7.98 -9.81 3.07
N VAL A 311 9.07 -9.55 2.35
CA VAL A 311 9.03 -9.22 0.92
C VAL A 311 9.76 -10.30 0.12
N ILE A 312 9.03 -10.97 -0.76
CA ILE A 312 9.57 -11.89 -1.76
C ILE A 312 9.46 -11.24 -3.13
N ALA A 313 10.58 -11.14 -3.84
CA ALA A 313 10.64 -10.64 -5.21
C ALA A 313 11.44 -11.59 -6.10
N LYS A 314 10.85 -11.99 -7.23
CA LYS A 314 11.50 -12.81 -8.26
C LYS A 314 11.40 -12.12 -9.61
N GLY A 315 12.54 -11.87 -10.26
CA GLY A 315 12.54 -11.15 -11.53
C GLY A 315 12.00 -9.72 -11.39
N GLY A 316 11.49 -9.17 -12.49
CA GLY A 316 10.78 -7.89 -12.49
C GLY A 316 11.67 -6.65 -12.40
N GLY A 317 11.11 -5.59 -11.85
CA GLY A 317 11.79 -4.34 -11.52
C GLY A 317 12.59 -4.47 -10.24
N ARG A 318 12.47 -3.51 -9.33
CA ARG A 318 13.18 -3.57 -8.04
C ARG A 318 12.49 -4.55 -7.08
N GLY A 319 13.21 -5.05 -6.09
CA GLY A 319 12.61 -5.78 -4.98
C GLY A 319 11.92 -4.82 -4.00
N VAL A 320 12.73 -4.01 -3.32
CA VAL A 320 12.25 -2.96 -2.40
C VAL A 320 12.68 -1.59 -2.91
N PHE A 321 11.77 -0.61 -2.90
CA PHE A 321 12.10 0.77 -3.26
C PHE A 321 11.48 1.78 -2.29
N CYS A 322 12.34 2.50 -1.58
CA CYS A 322 11.95 3.65 -0.77
C CYS A 322 12.36 4.95 -1.48
N VAL A 323 11.43 5.89 -1.63
CA VAL A 323 11.70 7.16 -2.33
C VAL A 323 10.86 8.34 -1.85
N SER A 324 11.27 9.55 -2.21
CA SER A 324 10.51 10.81 -2.06
C SER A 324 10.15 11.07 -0.60
N GLU A 325 11.20 11.18 0.22
CA GLU A 325 11.09 11.46 1.65
C GLU A 325 10.28 10.40 2.41
N SER A 326 10.36 9.12 2.03
CA SER A 326 9.62 8.06 2.73
C SER A 326 10.46 7.44 3.85
N GLY A 327 9.82 6.72 4.77
CA GLY A 327 10.53 6.24 5.94
C GLY A 327 9.67 5.52 6.98
N GLY A 328 10.17 5.49 8.22
CA GLY A 328 9.47 4.94 9.38
C GLY A 328 9.16 3.46 9.25
N ALA A 329 10.03 2.72 8.56
CA ALA A 329 9.74 1.38 8.07
C ALA A 329 10.73 0.33 8.57
N ALA A 330 10.19 -0.80 9.05
CA ALA A 330 10.98 -2.00 9.33
C ALA A 330 10.46 -3.16 8.48
N ILE A 331 11.36 -3.78 7.71
CA ILE A 331 11.11 -4.98 6.94
C ILE A 331 11.87 -6.12 7.61
N ASP A 332 11.14 -7.10 8.16
CA ASP A 332 11.73 -8.17 8.95
C ASP A 332 12.53 -9.14 8.06
N ARG A 333 11.92 -9.58 6.95
CA ARG A 333 12.53 -10.55 6.02
C ARG A 333 12.45 -10.12 4.56
N VAL A 334 13.53 -10.38 3.82
CA VAL A 334 13.56 -10.20 2.36
C VAL A 334 14.13 -11.42 1.66
N THR A 335 13.50 -11.85 0.57
CA THR A 335 14.02 -12.88 -0.34
C THR A 335 13.91 -12.35 -1.76
N LEU A 336 15.01 -11.79 -2.27
CA LEU A 336 15.03 -11.08 -3.55
C LEU A 336 15.95 -11.83 -4.52
N SER A 337 15.44 -12.18 -5.70
CA SER A 337 16.19 -12.93 -6.69
C SER A 337 15.99 -12.40 -8.10
N ASN A 338 17.10 -12.17 -8.81
CA ASN A 338 17.11 -11.77 -10.22
C ASN A 338 16.23 -10.54 -10.54
N THR A 339 16.04 -9.65 -9.57
CA THR A 339 15.37 -8.36 -9.76
C THR A 339 16.17 -7.47 -10.73
N GLY A 340 15.52 -6.47 -11.32
CA GLY A 340 16.13 -5.50 -12.23
C GLY A 340 17.20 -4.60 -11.59
N ASN A 341 17.35 -3.37 -12.12
CA ASN A 341 18.51 -2.49 -11.87
C ASN A 341 18.95 -2.32 -10.40
N ASN A 342 18.04 -2.40 -9.44
CA ASN A 342 18.37 -2.47 -8.01
C ASN A 342 17.53 -3.54 -7.34
N ALA A 343 18.15 -4.46 -6.60
CA ALA A 343 17.39 -5.36 -5.73
C ALA A 343 16.70 -4.56 -4.62
N ILE A 344 17.43 -3.62 -4.04
CA ILE A 344 16.90 -2.67 -3.05
C ILE A 344 17.41 -1.28 -3.45
N LEU A 345 16.51 -0.31 -3.52
CA LEU A 345 16.88 1.10 -3.66
C LEU A 345 16.29 1.90 -2.50
N ILE A 346 17.15 2.60 -1.76
CA ILE A 346 16.76 3.55 -0.73
C ILE A 346 17.23 4.92 -1.20
N GLU A 347 16.28 5.80 -1.53
CA GLU A 347 16.57 7.09 -2.15
C GLU A 347 15.87 8.24 -1.42
N ASN A 348 16.64 9.05 -0.68
CA ASN A 348 16.12 10.13 0.18
C ASN A 348 15.08 9.63 1.19
N CYS A 349 15.43 8.62 1.97
CA CYS A 349 14.58 7.99 2.97
C CYS A 349 15.09 8.12 4.40
N TYR A 350 14.19 7.90 5.38
CA TYR A 350 14.46 8.19 6.78
C TYR A 350 13.98 7.09 7.72
N ASN A 351 14.80 6.64 8.67
CA ASN A 351 14.47 5.59 9.62
C ASN A 351 13.91 4.33 8.92
N VAL A 352 14.75 3.69 8.10
CA VAL A 352 14.42 2.46 7.38
C VAL A 352 15.33 1.35 7.82
N ASN A 353 14.74 0.24 8.27
CA ASN A 353 15.44 -0.97 8.67
C ASN A 353 15.10 -2.11 7.70
N ILE A 354 16.10 -2.60 6.97
CA ILE A 354 15.98 -3.68 6.00
C ILE A 354 16.55 -4.96 6.59
N ALA A 355 15.76 -6.03 6.47
CA ALA A 355 16.09 -7.38 6.94
C ALA A 355 16.38 -7.39 8.45
N ALA A 356 15.46 -6.80 9.23
CA ALA A 356 15.58 -6.71 10.68
C ALA A 356 15.76 -8.08 11.37
N GLN A 357 15.29 -9.17 10.74
CA GLN A 357 15.49 -10.54 11.19
C GLN A 357 16.47 -11.31 10.29
N SER A 358 16.26 -11.32 8.97
CA SER A 358 17.11 -12.06 8.03
C SER A 358 16.79 -11.71 6.58
N GLY A 359 17.71 -11.88 5.66
CA GLY A 359 17.35 -11.85 4.24
C GLY A 359 18.37 -12.42 3.28
N SER A 360 17.94 -12.56 2.02
CA SER A 360 18.79 -12.95 0.91
C SER A 360 18.55 -12.07 -0.31
N VAL A 361 19.64 -11.71 -0.97
CA VAL A 361 19.64 -11.05 -2.27
C VAL A 361 20.56 -11.87 -3.18
N SER A 362 20.02 -12.40 -4.28
CA SER A 362 20.76 -13.26 -5.20
C SER A 362 20.59 -12.84 -6.66
N GLY A 363 21.70 -12.51 -7.31
CA GLY A 363 21.70 -11.96 -8.66
C GLY A 363 20.96 -10.62 -8.76
N GLY A 364 20.67 -10.20 -9.99
CA GLY A 364 19.99 -8.94 -10.26
C GLY A 364 20.84 -7.69 -9.95
N GLY A 365 20.18 -6.57 -9.72
CA GLY A 365 20.83 -5.29 -9.40
C GLY A 365 21.33 -5.16 -7.97
N GLU A 366 22.08 -4.08 -7.72
CA GLU A 366 22.67 -3.78 -6.41
C GLU A 366 21.63 -3.39 -5.35
N ILE A 367 22.00 -3.57 -4.08
CA ILE A 367 21.42 -2.91 -2.91
C ILE A 367 22.06 -1.52 -2.84
N ARG A 368 21.28 -0.46 -3.07
CA ARG A 368 21.80 0.91 -3.19
C ARG A 368 21.12 1.88 -2.25
N LEU A 369 21.93 2.62 -1.50
CA LEU A 369 21.55 3.91 -0.90
C LEU A 369 21.97 5.03 -1.86
N ALA A 370 20.98 5.78 -2.36
CA ALA A 370 21.16 6.87 -3.30
C ALA A 370 20.48 8.14 -2.77
N ALA A 371 20.74 9.28 -3.42
CA ALA A 371 20.02 10.51 -3.14
C ALA A 371 19.90 11.36 -4.40
N ARG A 372 18.75 11.98 -4.55
CA ARG A 372 18.51 13.09 -5.48
C ARG A 372 18.67 14.40 -4.72
N SER A 373 19.17 15.44 -5.38
CA SER A 373 19.40 16.77 -4.79
C SER A 373 18.11 17.53 -4.45
N GLU A 374 16.95 17.06 -4.92
CA GLU A 374 15.64 17.63 -4.63
C GLU A 374 15.21 17.46 -3.16
N PHE A 375 15.72 16.43 -2.49
CA PHE A 375 15.34 16.08 -1.12
C PHE A 375 16.59 15.96 -0.23
N PRO A 376 16.45 16.10 1.10
CA PRO A 376 17.54 15.77 2.01
C PRO A 376 18.00 14.32 1.82
N ASN A 377 19.28 14.08 2.09
CA ASN A 377 19.90 12.77 1.91
C ASN A 377 19.28 11.72 2.86
N ASN A 378 19.57 10.45 2.63
CA ASN A 378 19.18 9.36 3.50
C ASN A 378 19.63 9.63 4.94
N ARG A 379 18.77 9.31 5.91
CA ARG A 379 19.15 9.33 7.34
C ARG A 379 18.59 8.14 8.11
N ASP A 380 19.32 7.66 9.11
CA ASP A 380 18.88 6.59 10.01
C ASP A 380 18.53 5.30 9.24
N ILE A 381 19.44 4.82 8.39
CA ILE A 381 19.22 3.62 7.56
C ILE A 381 20.00 2.44 8.11
N THR A 382 19.35 1.32 8.32
CA THR A 382 19.99 0.06 8.69
C THR A 382 19.78 -0.99 7.60
N VAL A 383 20.86 -1.54 7.06
CA VAL A 383 20.87 -2.70 6.14
C VAL A 383 21.63 -3.84 6.81
N GLN A 384 20.93 -4.92 7.15
CA GLN A 384 21.51 -5.94 8.03
C GLN A 384 21.07 -7.37 7.74
N ASN A 385 21.82 -8.33 8.28
CA ASN A 385 21.47 -9.76 8.30
C ASN A 385 21.18 -10.34 6.90
N LEU A 386 21.84 -9.80 5.87
CA LEU A 386 21.69 -10.26 4.50
C LEU A 386 22.75 -11.29 4.11
N THR A 387 22.35 -12.30 3.34
CA THR A 387 23.28 -13.00 2.45
C THR A 387 23.15 -12.42 1.04
N VAL A 388 24.22 -11.80 0.55
CA VAL A 388 24.25 -11.14 -0.77
C VAL A 388 25.12 -11.94 -1.72
N THR A 389 24.51 -12.55 -2.74
CA THR A 389 25.16 -13.45 -3.69
C THR A 389 25.13 -12.88 -5.10
N ASN A 390 26.28 -12.76 -5.76
CA ASN A 390 26.40 -12.25 -7.13
C ASN A 390 25.71 -10.87 -7.32
N SER A 391 25.91 -9.96 -6.37
CA SER A 391 25.36 -8.60 -6.40
C SER A 391 26.32 -7.64 -5.68
N ALA A 392 25.84 -6.46 -5.28
CA ALA A 392 26.65 -5.47 -4.55
C ALA A 392 25.81 -4.71 -3.53
N ILE A 393 26.47 -4.24 -2.48
CA ILE A 393 25.98 -3.19 -1.58
C ILE A 393 26.73 -1.91 -1.92
N ARG A 394 26.00 -0.81 -2.13
CA ARG A 394 26.58 0.48 -2.45
C ARG A 394 25.88 1.63 -1.74
N GLU A 395 26.66 2.51 -1.14
CA GLU A 395 26.19 3.78 -0.60
C GLU A 395 26.85 4.94 -1.35
N SER A 396 26.06 5.72 -2.10
CA SER A 396 26.58 6.86 -2.84
C SER A 396 25.45 7.84 -3.20
N PRO A 397 25.40 9.03 -2.58
CA PRO A 397 26.33 9.57 -1.56
C PRO A 397 26.18 8.90 -0.18
N CYS A 398 27.13 9.17 0.73
CA CYS A 398 27.05 8.77 2.15
C CYS A 398 25.79 9.35 2.79
N GLY A 399 24.97 8.53 3.44
CA GLY A 399 23.86 8.99 4.25
C GLY A 399 24.31 9.51 5.62
N GLU A 400 23.35 10.01 6.39
CA GLU A 400 23.54 10.38 7.78
C GLU A 400 23.11 9.21 8.69
N ASN A 401 23.95 8.77 9.63
CA ASN A 401 23.62 7.67 10.54
C ASN A 401 23.16 6.39 9.82
N THR A 402 23.94 5.95 8.84
CA THR A 402 23.72 4.68 8.14
C THR A 402 24.50 3.56 8.84
N THR A 403 23.95 2.34 8.81
CA THR A 403 24.53 1.17 9.46
C THR A 403 24.39 -0.05 8.55
N PHE A 404 25.52 -0.65 8.24
CA PHE A 404 25.62 -1.93 7.52
C PHE A 404 26.23 -2.95 8.48
N ARG A 405 25.52 -4.04 8.80
CA ARG A 405 26.02 -5.05 9.75
C ARG A 405 25.51 -6.45 9.50
N ASN A 406 26.30 -7.45 9.85
CA ASN A 406 25.95 -8.87 9.68
C ASN A 406 25.58 -9.25 8.23
N ASN A 407 26.15 -8.56 7.25
CA ASN A 407 25.96 -8.88 5.83
C ASN A 407 27.04 -9.85 5.39
N ARG A 408 26.64 -11.01 4.88
CA ARG A 408 27.54 -12.01 4.29
C ARG A 408 27.58 -11.83 2.78
N LEU A 409 28.76 -11.54 2.25
CA LEU A 409 28.98 -11.37 0.82
C LEU A 409 29.50 -12.69 0.20
N VAL A 410 28.90 -13.11 -0.90
CA VAL A 410 29.31 -14.29 -1.69
C VAL A 410 29.42 -13.87 -3.15
N ASN A 411 30.65 -13.80 -3.67
CA ASN A 411 30.92 -13.25 -5.02
C ASN A 411 30.29 -11.86 -5.21
N SER A 412 30.33 -11.05 -4.16
CA SER A 412 29.70 -9.74 -4.09
C SER A 412 30.70 -8.72 -3.55
N ARG A 413 30.42 -7.44 -3.79
CA ARG A 413 31.23 -6.33 -3.27
C ARG A 413 30.40 -5.41 -2.38
N GLU A 414 31.07 -4.70 -1.50
CA GLU A 414 30.51 -3.65 -0.67
C GLU A 414 31.36 -2.40 -0.81
N ASP A 415 30.70 -1.29 -1.13
CA ASP A 415 31.28 0.05 -1.30
C ASP A 415 30.40 1.02 -0.52
N ILE A 416 30.74 1.22 0.75
CA ILE A 416 29.98 2.01 1.71
C ILE A 416 30.88 3.09 2.32
N CYS A 417 30.25 4.13 2.85
CA CYS A 417 30.91 5.06 3.74
C CYS A 417 31.00 4.45 5.15
#